data_AF-B5JSP6-F1
#
_entry.id   AF-B5JSP6-F1
#
_cell.length_a   1.000
_cell.length_b   1.000
_cell.length_c   1.000
_cell.angle_alpha   90.00
_cell.angle_beta   90.00
_cell.angle_gamma   90.00
#
_symmetry.space_group_name_H-M   'P 1'
#
loop_
_entity.id
_entity.type
_entity.pdbx_description
1 polymer ?
#
loop_
_entity_poly.entity_id
_entity_poly.type
_entity_poly.pdbx_seq_one_letter_code
_entity_poly.pdbx_strand_id
1 'polypeptide(L)'
;MDWLEQGGHGYLIKVKLKGLSALLDKQTWQAVSNCPGWEQCEFTHACGKWSRSRRFIAVRRLAKVKKEGPQQSLIIEPVYDYFCYVTTERLTPWQAHKTYGQRATCETWLDEAKNQMGLAHLKSHDFVASSLMFQSAVLAYNTIRWMALISNHRTLRRWEIQTIRAFLVRTAGQLLTGSNQLKVKIPDKHLYPSEWDAWLKLSFISEA
;
A
#
# COMPACT_ATOMS: atom_id res chain seq x y z
N MET A 1 23.30 -3.77 2.79
CA MET A 1 22.91 -4.82 3.74
C MET A 1 23.85 -4.82 4.93
N ASP A 2 25.17 -4.87 4.70
CA ASP A 2 26.16 -4.82 5.78
C ASP A 2 25.97 -3.63 6.71
N TRP A 3 25.68 -2.44 6.17
CA TRP A 3 25.36 -1.25 6.95
C TRP A 3 24.10 -1.38 7.82
N LEU A 4 23.03 -2.01 7.31
CA LEU A 4 21.79 -2.23 8.09
C LEU A 4 22.06 -3.19 9.24
N GLU A 5 22.84 -4.24 8.97
CA GLU A 5 23.19 -5.25 9.95
C GLU A 5 24.16 -4.70 11.01
N GLN A 6 25.09 -3.80 10.63
CA GLN A 6 25.94 -3.06 11.56
C GLN A 6 25.12 -2.15 12.49
N GLY A 7 24.07 -1.52 11.96
CA GLY A 7 23.14 -0.71 12.75
C GLY A 7 22.10 -1.51 13.55
N GLY A 8 22.10 -2.85 13.47
CA GLY A 8 21.12 -3.70 14.15
C GLY A 8 19.69 -3.57 13.59
N HIS A 9 19.53 -3.04 12.38
CA HIS A 9 18.22 -2.85 11.76
C HIS A 9 17.75 -4.12 11.04
N GLY A 10 16.54 -4.55 11.39
CA GLY A 10 15.82 -5.61 10.69
C GLY A 10 15.41 -5.19 9.28
N TYR A 11 15.32 -6.14 8.35
CA TYR A 11 14.89 -5.85 6.98
C TYR A 11 14.11 -7.00 6.35
N LEU A 12 13.26 -6.65 5.37
CA LEU A 12 12.55 -7.59 4.49
C LEU A 12 12.60 -7.02 3.06
N ILE A 13 13.40 -7.64 2.20
CA ILE A 13 13.69 -7.12 0.86
C ILE A 13 13.31 -8.13 -0.21
N LYS A 14 12.45 -7.75 -1.16
CA LYS A 14 12.13 -8.59 -2.33
C LYS A 14 13.31 -8.64 -3.30
N VAL A 15 13.67 -9.85 -3.70
CA VAL A 15 14.81 -10.12 -4.58
C VAL A 15 14.38 -10.07 -6.04
N LYS A 16 15.25 -9.53 -6.91
CA LYS A 16 15.09 -9.70 -8.35
C LYS A 16 15.58 -11.09 -8.74
N LEU A 17 14.71 -11.88 -9.37
CA LEU A 17 14.95 -13.29 -9.69
C LEU A 17 15.97 -13.55 -10.83
N LYS A 18 16.62 -12.52 -11.38
CA LYS A 18 17.58 -12.69 -12.48
C LYS A 18 18.76 -13.55 -12.01
N GLY A 19 18.91 -14.74 -12.57
CA GLY A 19 19.97 -15.71 -12.22
C GLY A 19 19.71 -16.55 -10.96
N LEU A 20 18.54 -16.38 -10.31
CA LEU A 20 18.17 -17.10 -9.09
C LEU A 20 17.11 -18.20 -9.33
N SER A 21 16.44 -18.22 -10.49
CA SER A 21 15.46 -19.25 -10.81
C SER A 21 16.03 -20.67 -10.73
N ALA A 22 17.18 -20.91 -11.36
CA ALA A 22 17.86 -22.21 -11.31
C ALA A 22 18.30 -22.62 -9.90
N LEU A 23 18.52 -21.65 -9.00
CA LEU A 23 18.82 -21.93 -7.60
C LEU A 23 17.55 -22.31 -6.83
N LEU A 24 16.43 -21.62 -7.10
CA LEU A 24 15.13 -21.86 -6.50
C LEU A 24 14.56 -23.23 -6.91
N ASP A 25 14.77 -23.65 -8.15
CA ASP A 25 14.32 -24.95 -8.66
C ASP A 25 15.02 -26.13 -7.94
N LYS A 26 16.24 -25.92 -7.44
CA LYS A 26 17.01 -26.92 -6.69
C LYS A 26 16.63 -27.02 -5.21
N GLN A 27 15.82 -26.08 -4.70
CA GLN A 27 15.46 -26.08 -3.27
C GLN A 27 14.38 -27.11 -2.97
N THR A 28 14.30 -27.52 -1.70
CA THR A 28 13.20 -28.33 -1.19
C THR A 28 12.02 -27.44 -0.84
N TRP A 29 10.87 -27.73 -1.45
CA TRP A 29 9.64 -26.97 -1.28
C TRP A 29 8.67 -27.72 -0.38
N GLN A 30 8.07 -27.02 0.57
CA GLN A 30 7.07 -27.56 1.48
C GLN A 30 5.73 -26.88 1.22
N ALA A 31 4.63 -27.62 1.24
CA ALA A 31 3.30 -27.04 1.11
C ALA A 31 3.00 -26.09 2.28
N VAL A 32 2.37 -24.95 1.98
CA VAL A 32 1.91 -24.01 3.02
C VAL A 32 0.63 -24.54 3.64
N SER A 33 0.59 -24.64 4.98
CA SER A 33 -0.62 -25.07 5.69
C SER A 33 -1.80 -24.14 5.38
N ASN A 34 -2.96 -24.74 5.12
CA ASN A 34 -4.22 -24.04 4.81
C ASN A 34 -4.19 -23.14 3.56
N CYS A 35 -3.23 -23.31 2.64
CA CYS A 35 -3.13 -22.53 1.40
C CYS A 35 -2.83 -23.46 0.20
N PRO A 36 -3.86 -24.08 -0.42
CA PRO A 36 -3.65 -25.01 -1.53
C PRO A 36 -3.01 -24.31 -2.74
N GLY A 37 -2.06 -24.98 -3.39
CA GLY A 37 -1.32 -24.47 -4.55
C GLY A 37 -0.17 -23.51 -4.22
N TRP A 38 0.11 -23.29 -2.93
CA TRP A 38 1.23 -22.51 -2.45
C TRP A 38 2.26 -23.40 -1.76
N GLU A 39 3.53 -23.16 -2.10
CA GLU A 39 4.66 -23.85 -1.51
C GLU A 39 5.68 -22.82 -1.01
N GLN A 40 6.42 -23.19 0.03
CA GLN A 40 7.41 -22.33 0.68
C GLN A 40 8.74 -23.05 0.84
N CYS A 41 9.81 -22.28 0.85
CA CYS A 41 11.14 -22.76 1.19
C CYS A 41 11.95 -21.68 1.92
N GLU A 42 12.94 -22.15 2.68
CA GLU A 42 13.91 -21.32 3.38
C GLU A 42 15.30 -21.87 3.08
N PHE A 43 16.22 -20.99 2.72
CA PHE A 43 17.59 -21.36 2.42
C PHE A 43 18.55 -20.21 2.72
N THR A 44 19.83 -20.51 2.83
CA THR A 44 20.86 -19.49 3.02
C THR A 44 21.72 -19.41 1.76
N HIS A 45 21.93 -18.20 1.24
CA HIS A 45 22.72 -18.00 0.03
C HIS A 45 23.55 -16.72 0.11
N ALA A 46 24.72 -16.71 -0.53
CA ALA A 46 25.57 -15.53 -0.68
C ALA A 46 25.61 -15.15 -2.17
N CYS A 47 25.10 -13.98 -2.52
CA CYS A 47 25.26 -13.46 -3.87
C CYS A 47 26.70 -12.97 -4.09
N GLY A 48 27.17 -12.96 -5.34
CA GLY A 48 28.62 -12.87 -5.64
C GLY A 48 29.39 -11.67 -5.07
N LYS A 49 28.75 -10.55 -4.74
CA LYS A 49 29.40 -9.38 -4.12
C LYS A 49 29.20 -9.29 -2.61
N TRP A 50 28.66 -10.32 -1.97
CA TRP A 50 28.31 -10.29 -0.56
C TRP A 50 29.44 -10.85 0.30
N SER A 51 29.73 -10.14 1.38
CA SER A 51 30.66 -10.55 2.45
C SER A 51 30.21 -11.82 3.18
N ARG A 52 28.90 -12.05 3.26
CA ARG A 52 28.28 -13.15 4.00
C ARG A 52 27.05 -13.71 3.30
N SER A 53 26.78 -14.96 3.62
CA SER A 53 25.51 -15.60 3.29
C SER A 53 24.40 -15.02 4.14
N ARG A 54 23.19 -14.90 3.56
CA ARG A 54 22.02 -14.36 4.25
C ARG A 54 20.85 -15.31 4.08
N ARG A 55 19.87 -15.17 4.99
CA ARG A 55 18.64 -15.94 4.98
C ARG A 55 17.73 -15.46 3.85
N PHE A 56 17.42 -16.38 2.95
CA PHE A 56 16.43 -16.22 1.90
C PHE A 56 15.19 -17.01 2.25
N ILE A 57 14.06 -16.40 1.93
CA ILE A 57 12.77 -17.00 2.10
C ILE A 57 12.00 -16.85 0.80
N ALA A 58 11.50 -17.96 0.27
CA ALA A 58 10.75 -17.95 -0.96
C ALA A 58 9.42 -18.68 -0.83
N VAL A 59 8.47 -18.22 -1.65
CA VAL A 59 7.14 -18.76 -1.79
C VAL A 59 6.87 -18.86 -3.28
N ARG A 60 6.29 -19.97 -3.74
CA ARG A 60 5.87 -20.14 -5.13
C ARG A 60 4.40 -20.52 -5.23
N ARG A 61 3.77 -20.11 -6.32
CA ARG A 61 2.40 -20.44 -6.67
C ARG A 61 2.36 -21.03 -8.07
N LEU A 62 1.54 -22.05 -8.30
CA LEU A 62 1.32 -22.59 -9.64
C LEU A 62 0.61 -21.55 -10.54
N ALA A 63 1.30 -21.07 -11.55
CA ALA A 63 0.94 -19.96 -12.43
C ALA A 63 0.36 -20.46 -13.76
N LYS A 64 -0.72 -21.24 -13.68
CA LYS A 64 -1.41 -21.91 -14.81
C LYS A 64 -0.52 -22.90 -15.60
N VAL A 65 -1.15 -23.98 -16.02
CA VAL A 65 -0.56 -24.93 -16.96
C VAL A 65 -0.54 -24.30 -18.35
N LYS A 66 0.64 -24.19 -18.98
CA LYS A 66 0.73 -23.85 -20.40
C LYS A 66 0.03 -24.95 -21.20
N LYS A 67 -1.16 -24.68 -21.75
CA LYS A 67 -1.72 -25.46 -22.86
C LYS A 67 -1.15 -24.88 -24.15
N GLU A 68 0.03 -25.33 -24.56
CA GLU A 68 0.57 -24.95 -25.87
C GLU A 68 -0.12 -25.75 -26.97
N GLY A 69 -1.11 -25.14 -27.63
CA GLY A 69 -1.62 -25.55 -28.94
C GLY A 69 -2.45 -26.85 -29.03
N PRO A 70 -2.90 -27.20 -30.26
CA PRO A 70 -3.72 -28.39 -30.54
C PRO A 70 -2.97 -29.72 -30.41
N GLN A 71 -1.64 -29.70 -30.22
CA GLN A 71 -0.82 -30.88 -30.02
C GLN A 71 -0.45 -30.97 -28.54
N GLN A 72 -1.14 -31.85 -27.80
CA GLN A 72 -0.90 -32.04 -26.37
C GLN A 72 0.54 -32.53 -26.15
N SER A 73 1.38 -31.70 -25.51
CA SER A 73 2.68 -32.15 -25.04
C SER A 73 2.47 -33.24 -23.98
N LEU A 74 3.10 -34.40 -24.16
CA LEU A 74 3.07 -35.52 -23.20
C LEU A 74 3.65 -35.14 -21.82
N ILE A 75 4.38 -34.03 -21.74
CA ILE A 75 4.96 -33.48 -20.53
C ILE A 75 4.24 -32.17 -20.23
N ILE A 76 3.53 -32.15 -19.09
CA ILE A 76 2.90 -30.95 -18.54
C ILE A 76 3.88 -30.34 -17.55
N GLU A 77 4.64 -29.33 -17.97
CA GLU A 77 5.51 -28.60 -17.06
C GLU A 77 4.70 -27.54 -16.29
N PRO A 78 4.56 -27.66 -14.96
CA PRO A 78 3.91 -26.64 -14.17
C PRO A 78 4.78 -25.36 -14.17
N VAL A 79 4.21 -24.26 -14.65
CA VAL A 79 4.85 -22.94 -14.56
C VAL A 79 4.56 -22.39 -13.17
N TYR A 80 5.59 -21.92 -12.46
CA TYR A 80 5.47 -21.33 -11.13
C TYR A 80 5.78 -19.83 -11.13
N ASP A 81 4.97 -19.06 -10.41
CA ASP A 81 5.26 -17.70 -10.01
C ASP A 81 6.11 -17.75 -8.73
N TYR A 82 7.37 -17.32 -8.82
CA TYR A 82 8.28 -17.28 -7.68
C TYR A 82 8.26 -15.91 -6.98
N PHE A 83 8.22 -15.93 -5.66
CA PHE A 83 8.42 -14.77 -4.79
C PHE A 83 9.57 -15.08 -3.86
N CYS A 84 10.61 -14.25 -3.85
CA CYS A 84 11.80 -14.48 -3.04
C CYS A 84 12.18 -13.21 -2.29
N TYR A 85 12.54 -13.38 -1.02
CA TYR A 85 12.83 -12.32 -0.07
C TYR A 85 14.13 -12.62 0.68
N VAL A 86 14.88 -11.59 1.03
CA VAL A 86 16.01 -11.68 1.97
C VAL A 86 15.57 -10.96 3.23
N THR A 87 15.71 -11.61 4.39
CA THR A 87 15.25 -11.03 5.65
C THR A 87 16.10 -11.47 6.84
N THR A 88 16.27 -10.56 7.80
CA THR A 88 16.80 -10.85 9.14
C THR A 88 15.68 -11.08 10.15
N GLU A 89 14.44 -10.77 9.78
CA GLU A 89 13.27 -10.93 10.63
C GLU A 89 12.98 -12.41 10.88
N ARG A 90 12.52 -12.73 12.09
CA ARG A 90 12.13 -14.10 12.48
C ARG A 90 10.73 -14.46 11.97
N LEU A 91 10.45 -14.17 10.71
CA LEU A 91 9.18 -14.48 10.04
C LEU A 91 9.24 -15.85 9.35
N THR A 92 8.11 -16.52 9.28
CA THR A 92 7.93 -17.69 8.39
C THR A 92 7.79 -17.23 6.94
N PRO A 93 8.03 -18.09 5.94
CA PRO A 93 7.89 -17.71 4.55
C PRO A 93 6.55 -17.13 4.16
N TRP A 94 5.48 -17.76 4.62
CA TRP A 94 4.14 -17.28 4.37
C TRP A 94 3.86 -15.94 5.06
N GLN A 95 4.33 -15.76 6.30
CA GLN A 95 4.20 -14.47 7.00
C GLN A 95 4.98 -13.37 6.28
N ALA A 96 6.22 -13.63 5.88
CA ALA A 96 7.04 -12.68 5.14
C ALA A 96 6.36 -12.26 3.83
N HIS A 97 5.77 -13.21 3.09
CA HIS A 97 5.01 -12.91 1.87
C HIS A 97 3.79 -12.01 2.15
N LYS A 98 3.01 -12.32 3.19
CA LYS A 98 1.85 -11.50 3.60
C LYS A 98 2.25 -10.11 4.09
N THR A 99 3.27 -10.01 4.94
CA THR A 99 3.81 -8.74 5.44
C THR A 99 4.33 -7.89 4.29
N TYR A 100 5.06 -8.49 3.34
CA TYR A 100 5.47 -7.76 2.14
C TYR A 100 4.26 -7.30 1.31
N GLY A 101 3.20 -8.10 1.23
CA GLY A 101 1.96 -7.75 0.54
C GLY A 101 1.29 -6.48 1.10
N GLN A 102 1.42 -6.20 2.40
CA GLN A 102 0.91 -4.96 3.01
C GLN A 102 1.57 -3.70 2.44
N ARG A 103 2.76 -3.83 1.84
CA ARG A 103 3.43 -2.73 1.14
C ARG A 103 2.61 -2.19 -0.04
N ALA A 104 1.81 -3.04 -0.70
CA ALA A 104 0.93 -2.59 -1.78
C ALA A 104 -0.02 -1.49 -1.29
N THR A 105 -0.55 -1.62 -0.08
CA THR A 105 -1.38 -0.58 0.56
C THR A 105 -0.61 0.71 0.78
N CYS A 106 0.65 0.63 1.22
CA CYS A 106 1.51 1.81 1.36
C CYS A 106 1.81 2.47 0.01
N GLU A 107 2.02 1.70 -1.05
CA GLU A 107 2.23 2.21 -2.40
C GLU A 107 0.97 2.91 -2.93
N THR A 108 -0.21 2.37 -2.66
CA THR A 108 -1.49 3.04 -2.95
C THR A 108 -1.60 4.37 -2.19
N TRP A 109 -1.31 4.41 -0.89
CA TRP A 109 -1.35 5.66 -0.12
C TRP A 109 -0.33 6.70 -0.59
N LEU A 110 0.86 6.25 -1.02
CA LEU A 110 1.86 7.14 -1.60
C LEU A 110 1.39 7.70 -2.95
N ASP A 111 0.72 6.90 -3.77
CA ASP A 111 0.16 7.34 -5.05
C ASP A 111 -1.00 8.34 -4.85
N GLU A 112 -1.92 8.03 -3.92
CA GLU A 112 -2.99 8.95 -3.49
C GLU A 112 -2.40 10.31 -3.03
N ALA A 113 -1.39 10.29 -2.16
CA ALA A 113 -0.76 11.50 -1.67
C ALA A 113 -0.06 12.28 -2.80
N LYS A 114 0.69 11.60 -3.68
CA LYS A 114 1.42 12.26 -4.77
C LYS A 114 0.48 12.91 -5.79
N ASN A 115 -0.51 12.15 -6.25
CA ASN A 115 -1.33 12.52 -7.41
C ASN A 115 -2.61 13.25 -7.01
N GLN A 116 -3.29 12.85 -5.93
CA GLN A 116 -4.61 13.38 -5.58
C GLN A 116 -4.54 14.62 -4.67
N MET A 117 -3.50 14.72 -3.83
CA MET A 117 -3.23 15.90 -2.99
C MET A 117 -2.37 16.97 -3.67
N GLY A 118 -1.95 16.73 -4.92
CA GLY A 118 -1.16 17.69 -5.68
C GLY A 118 0.26 17.91 -5.13
N LEU A 119 0.76 17.00 -4.29
CA LEU A 119 2.13 17.06 -3.76
C LEU A 119 3.19 17.09 -4.86
N ALA A 120 2.93 16.42 -5.99
CA ALA A 120 3.81 16.44 -7.15
C ALA A 120 3.86 17.79 -7.88
N HIS A 121 2.95 18.71 -7.58
CA HIS A 121 2.82 20.01 -8.24
C HIS A 121 3.30 21.20 -7.39
N LEU A 122 3.88 20.94 -6.22
CA LEU A 122 4.51 21.97 -5.39
C LEU A 122 5.78 22.50 -6.09
N LYS A 123 5.63 23.62 -6.80
CA LYS A 123 6.73 24.34 -7.45
C LYS A 123 7.01 25.62 -6.69
N SER A 124 7.96 25.57 -5.76
CA SER A 124 8.55 26.78 -5.17
C SER A 124 10.05 26.80 -5.45
N HIS A 125 10.61 28.00 -5.55
CA HIS A 125 12.05 28.22 -5.72
C HIS A 125 12.82 28.12 -4.40
N ASP A 126 12.12 27.99 -3.27
CA ASP A 126 12.69 27.77 -1.95
C ASP A 126 12.45 26.34 -1.46
N PHE A 127 13.52 25.68 -1.03
CA PHE A 127 13.50 24.34 -0.46
C PHE A 127 12.75 24.31 0.87
N VAL A 128 12.91 25.31 1.73
CA VAL A 128 12.28 25.34 3.06
C VAL A 128 10.78 25.48 2.91
N ALA A 129 10.32 26.45 2.11
CA ALA A 129 8.89 26.59 1.78
C ALA A 129 8.31 25.29 1.18
N SER A 130 9.02 24.65 0.24
CA SER A 130 8.58 23.39 -0.36
C SER A 130 8.49 22.26 0.67
N SER A 131 9.46 22.16 1.59
CA SER A 131 9.50 21.15 2.64
C SER A 131 8.34 21.33 3.63
N LEU A 132 8.06 22.56 4.05
CA LEU A 132 6.93 22.88 4.93
C LEU A 132 5.60 22.53 4.27
N MET A 133 5.38 22.96 3.02
CA MET A 133 4.16 22.62 2.29
C MET A 133 3.98 21.11 2.14
N PHE A 134 5.06 20.38 1.82
CA PHE A 134 5.04 18.93 1.74
C PHE A 134 4.63 18.29 3.07
N GLN A 135 5.24 18.71 4.19
CA GLN A 135 4.93 18.20 5.52
C GLN A 135 3.49 18.53 5.93
N SER A 136 3.00 19.75 5.68
CA SER A 136 1.62 20.14 5.96
C SER A 136 0.62 19.30 5.17
N ALA A 137 0.91 19.01 3.90
CA ALA A 137 0.05 18.18 3.06
C ALA A 137 0.07 16.69 3.46
N VAL A 138 1.24 16.16 3.88
CA VAL A 138 1.33 14.81 4.49
C VAL A 138 0.52 14.74 5.78
N LEU A 139 0.62 15.75 6.65
CA LEU A 139 -0.17 15.83 7.87
C LEU A 139 -1.67 15.86 7.56
N ALA A 140 -2.11 16.73 6.66
CA ALA A 140 -3.51 16.83 6.25
C ALA A 140 -4.04 15.52 5.66
N TYR A 141 -3.26 14.86 4.79
CA TYR A 141 -3.61 13.54 4.26
C TYR A 141 -3.78 12.51 5.38
N ASN A 142 -2.80 12.40 6.28
CA ASN A 142 -2.84 11.45 7.39
C ASN A 142 -4.05 11.71 8.30
N THR A 143 -4.33 12.96 8.65
CA THR A 143 -5.49 13.34 9.47
C THR A 143 -6.80 12.91 8.82
N ILE A 144 -7.02 13.25 7.55
CA ILE A 144 -8.26 12.90 6.84
C ILE A 144 -8.40 11.37 6.70
N ARG A 145 -7.32 10.66 6.33
CA ARG A 145 -7.34 9.20 6.25
C ARG A 145 -7.61 8.55 7.61
N TRP A 146 -7.02 9.06 8.68
CA TRP A 146 -7.26 8.55 10.03
C TRP A 146 -8.71 8.74 10.44
N MET A 147 -9.28 9.94 10.26
CA MET A 147 -10.69 10.20 10.51
C MET A 147 -11.58 9.24 9.73
N ALA A 148 -11.31 9.02 8.45
CA ALA A 148 -12.05 8.05 7.63
C ALA A 148 -11.97 6.62 8.20
N LEU A 149 -10.78 6.17 8.62
CA LEU A 149 -10.54 4.82 9.14
C LEU A 149 -11.19 4.57 10.51
N ILE A 150 -11.16 5.55 11.41
CA ILE A 150 -11.78 5.44 12.74
C ILE A 150 -13.30 5.62 12.69
N SER A 151 -13.84 6.24 11.64
CA SER A 151 -15.29 6.39 11.46
C SER A 151 -16.01 5.04 11.57
N ASN A 152 -17.20 5.01 12.16
CA ASN A 152 -17.98 3.77 12.25
C ASN A 152 -18.70 3.41 10.93
N HIS A 153 -18.37 4.08 9.82
CA HIS A 153 -19.06 3.93 8.56
C HIS A 153 -18.21 3.16 7.53
N ARG A 154 -18.69 2.00 7.08
CA ARG A 154 -17.94 1.11 6.17
C ARG A 154 -17.59 1.75 4.84
N THR A 155 -18.49 2.58 4.30
CA THR A 155 -18.28 3.27 3.01
C THR A 155 -17.17 4.31 3.13
N LEU A 156 -17.16 5.07 4.24
CA LEU A 156 -16.21 6.15 4.48
C LEU A 156 -14.78 5.61 4.65
N ARG A 157 -14.61 4.47 5.33
CA ARG A 157 -13.30 3.78 5.46
C ARG A 157 -12.67 3.40 4.12
N ARG A 158 -13.50 3.17 3.10
CA ARG A 158 -13.08 2.75 1.76
C ARG A 158 -12.86 3.91 0.80
N TRP A 159 -13.30 5.11 1.14
CA TRP A 159 -13.13 6.26 0.27
C TRP A 159 -11.68 6.67 0.16
N GLU A 160 -11.29 7.03 -1.07
CA GLU A 160 -10.04 7.71 -1.36
C GLU A 160 -10.12 9.18 -0.95
N ILE A 161 -8.95 9.80 -0.80
CA ILE A 161 -8.87 11.20 -0.37
C ILE A 161 -9.59 12.14 -1.33
N GLN A 162 -9.54 11.89 -2.64
CA GLN A 162 -10.26 12.67 -3.63
C GLN A 162 -11.78 12.58 -3.46
N THR A 163 -12.30 11.41 -3.13
CA THR A 163 -13.73 11.17 -2.87
C THR A 163 -14.17 11.91 -1.62
N ILE A 164 -13.40 11.84 -0.54
CA ILE A 164 -13.65 12.59 0.70
C ILE A 164 -13.67 14.10 0.41
N ARG A 165 -12.68 14.60 -0.35
CA ARG A 165 -12.61 16.01 -0.75
C ARG A 165 -13.84 16.43 -1.58
N ALA A 166 -14.27 15.58 -2.51
CA ALA A 166 -15.39 15.89 -3.40
C ALA A 166 -16.76 15.86 -2.70
N PHE A 167 -16.95 14.96 -1.73
CA PHE A 167 -18.28 14.69 -1.16
C PHE A 167 -18.48 15.22 0.26
N LEU A 168 -17.42 15.34 1.05
CA LEU A 168 -17.51 15.89 2.41
C LEU A 168 -17.02 17.34 2.48
N VAL A 169 -15.92 17.66 1.80
CA VAL A 169 -15.32 19.00 1.90
C VAL A 169 -15.97 19.98 0.90
N ARG A 170 -16.21 19.54 -0.33
CA ARG A 170 -16.83 20.40 -1.35
C ARG A 170 -18.34 20.40 -1.18
N THR A 171 -18.88 21.53 -0.75
CA THR A 171 -20.33 21.77 -0.72
C THR A 171 -20.73 22.81 -1.77
N ALA A 172 -21.90 22.64 -2.36
CA ALA A 172 -22.47 23.66 -3.24
C ALA A 172 -23.05 24.78 -2.39
N GLY A 173 -22.82 26.03 -2.79
CA GLY A 173 -23.38 27.20 -2.12
C GLY A 173 -23.83 28.24 -3.15
N GLN A 174 -24.93 28.92 -2.87
CA GLN A 174 -25.40 30.06 -3.65
C GLN A 174 -24.93 31.35 -2.98
N LEU A 175 -24.14 32.15 -3.69
CA LEU A 175 -23.77 33.48 -3.24
C LEU A 175 -24.93 34.45 -3.52
N LEU A 176 -25.46 35.06 -2.47
CA LEU A 176 -26.51 36.05 -2.52
C LEU A 176 -25.90 37.43 -2.25
N THR A 177 -26.18 38.37 -3.14
CA THR A 177 -25.73 39.76 -3.04
C THR A 177 -26.95 40.65 -2.77
N GLY A 178 -26.99 41.33 -1.62
CA GLY A 178 -28.09 42.22 -1.28
C GLY A 178 -27.83 43.02 0.00
N SER A 179 -28.39 44.23 0.09
CA SER A 179 -28.26 45.11 1.25
C SER A 179 -26.81 45.38 1.71
N ASN A 180 -25.91 45.60 0.74
CA ASN A 180 -24.47 45.81 1.00
C ASN A 180 -23.77 44.66 1.76
N GLN A 181 -24.35 43.45 1.72
CA GLN A 181 -23.80 42.25 2.37
C GLN A 181 -23.70 41.08 1.38
N LEU A 182 -22.67 40.26 1.57
CA LEU A 182 -22.48 38.99 0.88
C LEU A 182 -22.94 37.87 1.81
N LYS A 183 -23.92 37.06 1.38
CA LYS A 183 -24.39 35.88 2.12
C LYS A 183 -24.21 34.64 1.27
N VAL A 184 -23.70 33.56 1.85
CA VAL A 184 -23.61 32.27 1.17
C VAL A 184 -24.70 31.35 1.73
N LYS A 185 -25.65 30.95 0.89
CA LYS A 185 -26.68 29.96 1.24
C LYS A 185 -26.15 28.57 0.89
N ILE A 186 -26.12 27.67 1.86
CA ILE A 186 -25.67 26.28 1.70
C ILE A 186 -26.89 25.37 1.90
N PRO A 187 -27.01 24.23 1.21
CA PRO A 187 -28.06 23.25 1.46
C PRO A 187 -28.05 22.76 2.92
N ASP A 188 -29.24 22.63 3.53
CA ASP A 188 -29.38 22.16 4.92
C ASP A 188 -28.91 20.71 5.10
N LYS A 189 -28.96 19.91 4.03
CA LYS A 189 -28.46 18.53 4.01
C LYS A 189 -27.26 18.41 3.08
N HIS A 190 -26.19 17.81 3.59
CA HIS A 190 -25.07 17.38 2.76
C HIS A 190 -25.51 16.32 1.75
N LEU A 191 -24.76 16.21 0.65
CA LEU A 191 -25.00 15.22 -0.40
C LEU A 191 -24.94 13.78 0.12
N TYR A 192 -24.10 13.54 1.15
CA TYR A 192 -23.93 12.26 1.83
C TYR A 192 -24.12 12.44 3.33
N PRO A 193 -25.38 12.53 3.81
CA PRO A 193 -25.66 12.90 5.20
C PRO A 193 -25.19 11.82 6.19
N SER A 194 -25.36 10.53 5.89
CA SER A 194 -24.90 9.44 6.76
C SER A 194 -23.38 9.45 7.01
N GLU A 195 -22.60 9.66 5.95
CA GLU A 195 -21.15 9.74 6.02
C GLU A 195 -20.69 11.03 6.70
N TRP A 196 -21.38 12.14 6.44
CA TRP A 196 -21.12 13.42 7.10
C TRP A 196 -21.40 13.34 8.60
N ASP A 197 -22.53 12.77 9.02
CA ASP A 197 -22.87 12.59 10.44
C ASP A 197 -21.86 11.66 11.14
N ALA A 198 -21.46 10.58 10.46
CA ALA A 198 -20.42 9.68 10.97
C ALA A 198 -19.06 10.38 11.09
N TRP A 199 -18.76 11.33 10.20
CA TRP A 199 -17.56 12.15 10.23
C TRP A 199 -17.61 13.17 11.37
N LEU A 200 -18.74 13.87 11.56
CA LEU A 200 -18.94 14.85 12.61
C LEU A 200 -18.84 14.25 14.02
N LYS A 201 -19.29 13.00 14.21
CA LYS A 201 -19.12 12.27 15.48
C LYS A 201 -17.66 12.09 15.91
N LEU A 202 -16.72 12.22 14.98
CA LEU A 202 -15.28 12.17 15.28
C LEU A 202 -14.71 13.53 15.69
N SER A 203 -15.44 14.61 15.38
CA SER A 203 -15.05 15.95 15.79
C SER A 203 -15.47 16.19 17.24
N PHE A 204 -14.68 16.97 17.97
CA PHE A 204 -15.02 17.41 19.33
C PHE A 204 -16.16 18.44 19.36
N ILE A 205 -16.76 18.75 18.21
CA ILE A 205 -17.91 19.62 18.09
C ILE A 205 -19.13 18.73 18.42
N SER A 206 -19.36 18.49 19.71
CA SER A 206 -20.65 17.93 20.13
C SER A 206 -21.74 18.95 19.79
N GLU A 207 -22.84 18.47 19.22
CA GLU A 207 -24.04 19.27 18.99
C GLU A 207 -24.39 20.08 20.26
N ALA A 208 -24.34 21.40 20.12
CA ALA A 208 -24.88 22.36 21.07
C ALA A 208 -26.26 22.79 20.58
#